data_AF-A0A660NF80-F1
#
_entry.id   AF-A0A660NF80-F1
#
_cell.length_a   1.000
_cell.length_b   1.000
_cell.length_c   1.000
_cell.angle_alpha   90.00
_cell.angle_beta   90.00
_cell.angle_gamma   90.00
#
_symmetry.space_group_name_H-M   'P 1'
#
loop_
_entity.id
_entity.type
_entity.pdbx_description
1 polymer ?
#
loop_
_entity_poly.entity_id
_entity_poly.type
_entity_poly.pdbx_seq_one_letter_code
_entity_poly.pdbx_strand_id
1 'polypeptide(L)'
;DHKLANLYLSRMQYAYGPDPRRWGKRLADIMSQPAGGSTQAASGGSTAAAPGASPDGTTANTTANAPGAPAEALNLYAEQLRGTEGAVLSRSSNLYGMLTTDDPFQYLGGIGLAVRHLDGKAPELYISNLRTPGSGRVERASQFLSRELATRQFHPGYIQGLMAEGYAGTLEVLDATNNLWGWTAVAREIVRDDQWQEMVDVYVRDKHQLGLKDWFEQHNPHALAQTIERMLEAARQGYWQTDAQTLTELKERWQDLAQRFEVRSENARFMAYVQNGTGTAPKAAPQAPADAPSAASNAPGFGLQAPSQPAAATAPATPPSSQTSTPPAEPPQQQPPQPAKPVETVRGQRLEPVKQTDTQPPAPTDDSSWLHWLGALGIVLLILSGARHQKRRAWDA
;
A
#
# COMPACT_ATOMS: atom_id res chain seq x y z
N ASP A 1 -13.30 -1.37 -9.29
CA ASP A 1 -11.94 -0.99 -9.76
C ASP A 1 -11.85 0.48 -10.12
N HIS A 2 -12.40 0.95 -11.24
CA HIS A 2 -12.31 2.34 -11.71
C HIS A 2 -12.63 3.38 -10.62
N LYS A 3 -13.73 3.21 -9.90
CA LYS A 3 -14.13 4.13 -8.81
C LYS A 3 -13.08 4.23 -7.68
N LEU A 4 -12.49 3.10 -7.28
CA LEU A 4 -11.45 3.08 -6.23
C LEU A 4 -10.15 3.71 -6.73
N ALA A 5 -9.75 3.43 -7.98
CA ALA A 5 -8.55 4.02 -8.57
C ALA A 5 -8.68 5.55 -8.68
N ASN A 6 -9.81 6.05 -9.18
CA ASN A 6 -10.08 7.48 -9.25
C ASN A 6 -10.09 8.12 -7.86
N LEU A 7 -10.69 7.46 -6.86
CA LEU A 7 -10.66 7.93 -5.49
C LEU A 7 -9.22 8.02 -4.96
N TYR A 8 -8.41 6.97 -5.15
CA TYR A 8 -7.00 6.96 -4.76
C TYR A 8 -6.22 8.11 -5.41
N LEU A 9 -6.28 8.23 -6.74
CA LEU A 9 -5.62 9.30 -7.49
C LEU A 9 -6.07 10.69 -7.05
N SER A 10 -7.36 10.86 -6.74
CA SER A 10 -7.90 12.14 -6.26
C SER A 10 -7.47 12.50 -4.83
N ARG A 11 -7.21 11.48 -4.01
CA ARG A 11 -6.84 11.62 -2.59
C ARG A 11 -5.33 11.75 -2.39
N MET A 12 -4.53 11.17 -3.27
CA MET A 12 -3.06 11.10 -3.14
C MET A 12 -2.32 12.17 -3.95
N GLN A 13 -3.02 12.99 -4.73
CA GLN A 13 -2.45 14.05 -5.59
C GLN A 13 -1.88 15.25 -4.82
N TYR A 14 -0.83 15.03 -4.04
CA TYR A 14 -0.09 16.08 -3.36
C TYR A 14 1.21 16.38 -4.08
N ALA A 15 1.46 17.67 -4.31
CA ALA A 15 2.73 18.12 -4.84
C ALA A 15 3.81 18.07 -3.75
N TYR A 16 4.97 17.53 -4.10
CA TYR A 16 6.21 17.61 -3.35
C TYR A 16 7.28 18.18 -4.30
N GLY A 17 8.26 18.92 -3.78
CA GLY A 17 9.22 19.61 -4.64
C GLY A 17 10.24 20.46 -3.88
N PRO A 18 10.97 21.36 -4.56
CA PRO A 18 12.03 22.14 -3.91
C PRO A 18 11.53 23.19 -2.92
N ASP A 19 10.25 23.61 -3.01
CA ASP A 19 9.66 24.56 -2.05
C ASP A 19 8.80 23.84 -1.00
N PRO A 20 9.30 23.65 0.24
CA PRO A 20 8.57 22.98 1.31
C PRO A 20 7.27 23.67 1.71
N ARG A 21 7.09 24.96 1.41
CA ARG A 21 5.85 25.70 1.70
C ARG A 21 4.67 25.28 0.82
N ARG A 22 4.96 24.56 -0.27
CA ARG A 22 3.96 24.06 -1.24
C ARG A 22 3.71 22.57 -1.09
N TRP A 23 4.42 21.89 -0.20
CA TRP A 23 4.23 20.46 0.05
C TRP A 23 2.82 20.20 0.56
N GLY A 24 2.22 19.08 0.13
CA GLY A 24 0.89 18.70 0.60
C GLY A 24 -0.25 19.53 0.00
N LYS A 25 0.01 20.41 -0.98
CA LYS A 25 -1.02 21.11 -1.75
C LYS A 25 -1.29 20.40 -3.07
N ARG A 26 -2.53 20.46 -3.58
CA ARG A 26 -2.84 19.96 -4.92
C ARG A 26 -2.34 20.94 -5.96
N LEU A 27 -2.00 20.46 -7.16
CA LEU A 27 -1.57 21.34 -8.24
C LEU A 27 -2.65 22.37 -8.57
N ALA A 28 -3.92 21.95 -8.60
CA ALA A 28 -5.05 22.86 -8.79
C ALA A 28 -5.03 24.03 -7.79
N ASP A 29 -4.79 23.75 -6.50
CA ASP A 29 -4.72 24.77 -5.45
C ASP A 29 -3.53 25.72 -5.64
N ILE A 30 -2.40 25.21 -6.15
CA ILE A 30 -1.20 26.00 -6.44
C ILE A 30 -1.46 26.92 -7.64
N MET A 31 -2.06 26.40 -8.71
CA MET A 31 -2.35 27.14 -9.94
C MET A 31 -3.50 28.15 -9.79
N SER A 32 -4.37 27.95 -8.80
CA SER A 32 -5.48 28.86 -8.48
C SER A 32 -5.03 30.10 -7.69
N GLN A 33 -3.80 30.13 -7.17
CA GLN A 33 -3.29 31.32 -6.50
C GLN A 33 -2.91 32.37 -7.55
N PRO A 34 -3.42 33.61 -7.46
CA PRO A 34 -2.98 34.67 -8.36
C PRO A 34 -1.47 34.83 -8.18
N ALA A 35 -0.74 34.78 -9.29
CA ALA A 35 0.69 35.04 -9.29
C ALA A 35 0.90 36.40 -8.59
N GLY A 36 1.50 36.37 -7.40
CA GLY A 36 1.85 37.57 -6.65
C GLY A 36 2.90 38.36 -7.42
N GLY A 37 2.44 39.16 -8.37
CA GLY A 37 3.22 40.09 -9.16
C GLY A 37 2.34 41.30 -9.38
N SER A 38 2.71 42.41 -8.75
CA SER A 38 2.15 43.74 -9.00
C SER A 38 2.17 44.02 -10.50
N THR A 39 1.04 43.80 -11.17
CA THR A 39 0.82 44.24 -12.54
C THR A 39 0.20 45.62 -12.48
N GLN A 40 1.08 46.61 -12.52
CA GLN A 40 0.71 47.96 -12.89
C GLN A 40 0.10 47.87 -14.30
N ALA A 41 -1.17 48.25 -14.40
CA ALA A 41 -1.89 48.28 -15.66
C ALA A 41 -1.16 49.18 -16.65
N ALA A 42 -0.72 48.61 -17.77
CA ALA A 42 -0.42 49.34 -18.98
C ALA A 42 -1.31 48.76 -20.09
N SER A 43 -2.37 49.51 -20.38
CA SER A 43 -3.20 49.37 -21.56
C SER A 43 -2.36 49.46 -22.83
N GLY A 44 -2.45 48.47 -23.70
CA GLY A 44 -1.86 48.50 -25.04
C GLY A 44 -2.26 47.24 -25.79
N GLY A 45 -3.27 47.36 -26.66
CA GLY A 45 -3.83 46.22 -27.37
C GLY A 45 -2.91 45.65 -28.45
N SER A 46 -3.15 44.39 -28.80
CA SER A 46 -3.22 43.95 -30.19
C SER A 46 -3.68 42.50 -30.24
N THR A 47 -4.78 42.28 -30.94
CA THR A 47 -5.24 41.00 -31.46
C THR A 47 -4.30 40.53 -32.56
N ALA A 48 -3.67 39.36 -32.42
CA ALA A 48 -3.02 38.69 -33.55
C ALA A 48 -3.11 37.17 -33.40
N ALA A 49 -3.56 36.56 -34.49
CA ALA A 49 -3.91 35.16 -34.66
C ALA A 49 -2.71 34.21 -34.64
N ALA A 50 -3.01 32.94 -34.34
CA ALA A 50 -2.12 31.81 -34.61
C ALA A 50 -1.85 31.64 -36.11
N PRO A 51 -0.67 31.11 -36.48
CA PRO A 51 -0.69 29.80 -37.15
C PRO A 51 0.52 28.91 -36.80
N GLY A 52 0.35 27.59 -36.90
CA GLY A 52 1.48 26.66 -36.84
C GLY A 52 1.08 25.22 -36.53
N ALA A 53 0.36 24.57 -37.44
CA ALA A 53 0.29 23.11 -37.47
C ALA A 53 1.61 22.56 -38.04
N SER A 54 2.27 21.65 -37.32
CA SER A 54 3.38 20.85 -37.86
C SER A 54 2.90 19.48 -38.33
N PRO A 55 3.56 18.87 -39.33
CA PRO A 55 2.97 17.86 -40.20
C PRO A 55 3.53 16.45 -39.93
N ASP A 56 3.54 16.00 -38.68
CA ASP A 56 3.94 14.63 -38.37
C ASP A 56 2.86 13.94 -37.54
N GLY A 57 2.11 13.08 -38.22
CA GLY A 57 0.89 12.42 -37.76
C GLY A 57 1.08 11.40 -36.64
N THR A 58 1.44 11.86 -35.45
CA THR A 58 1.28 11.07 -34.22
C THR A 58 0.14 11.69 -33.42
N THR A 59 -1.07 11.16 -33.60
CA THR A 59 -2.23 11.57 -32.81
C THR A 59 -2.08 11.04 -31.39
N ALA A 60 -1.43 11.83 -30.53
CA ALA A 60 -1.78 11.85 -29.12
C ALA A 60 -3.26 12.24 -29.08
N ASN A 61 -4.08 11.42 -28.41
CA ASN A 61 -5.51 11.65 -28.27
C ASN A 61 -5.73 12.81 -27.30
N THR A 62 -5.43 14.03 -27.76
CA THR A 62 -5.68 15.27 -27.04
C THR A 62 -7.12 15.67 -27.32
N THR A 63 -8.07 15.04 -26.63
CA THR A 63 -9.35 15.70 -26.33
C THR A 63 -9.07 16.83 -25.34
N ALA A 64 -8.44 17.89 -25.83
CA ALA A 64 -8.46 19.19 -25.18
C ALA A 64 -9.27 20.13 -26.06
N ASN A 65 -10.22 20.79 -25.42
CA ASN A 65 -10.88 22.02 -25.87
C ASN A 65 -12.09 21.85 -26.79
N ALA A 66 -13.17 21.30 -26.22
CA ALA A 66 -14.49 21.90 -26.44
C ALA A 66 -14.58 23.18 -25.57
N PRO A 67 -15.03 24.33 -26.11
CA PRO A 67 -15.18 25.55 -25.32
C PRO A 67 -16.27 25.34 -24.27
N GLY A 68 -15.91 25.33 -22.98
CA GLY A 68 -16.85 25.24 -21.86
C GLY A 68 -16.82 23.94 -21.05
N ALA A 69 -15.99 22.94 -21.42
CA ALA A 69 -15.66 21.85 -20.50
C ALA A 69 -14.61 22.36 -19.51
N PRO A 70 -14.79 22.22 -18.18
CA PRO A 70 -13.71 22.51 -17.24
C PRO A 70 -12.53 21.62 -17.63
N ALA A 71 -11.38 22.22 -17.93
CA ALA A 71 -10.16 21.46 -18.16
C ALA A 71 -9.97 20.54 -16.95
N GLU A 72 -10.00 19.23 -17.17
CA GLU A 72 -9.77 18.27 -16.09
C GLU A 72 -8.43 18.62 -15.46
N ALA A 73 -8.47 19.04 -14.19
CA ALA A 73 -7.30 19.62 -13.54
C ALA A 73 -6.15 18.61 -13.59
N LEU A 74 -5.02 19.01 -14.17
CA LEU A 74 -3.85 18.15 -14.34
C LEU A 74 -3.48 17.45 -13.02
N ASN A 75 -3.55 16.12 -13.00
CA ASN A 75 -3.14 15.31 -11.86
C ASN A 75 -1.68 14.89 -12.02
N LEU A 76 -0.74 15.69 -11.49
CA LEU A 76 0.70 15.40 -11.57
C LEU A 76 1.09 14.06 -10.96
N TYR A 77 0.36 13.62 -9.93
CA TYR A 77 0.62 12.32 -9.32
C TYR A 77 0.24 11.18 -10.28
N ALA A 78 -0.89 11.30 -10.98
CA ALA A 78 -1.24 10.36 -12.03
C ALA A 78 -0.18 10.32 -13.14
N GLU A 79 0.29 11.48 -13.60
CA GLU A 79 1.36 11.55 -14.62
C GLU A 79 2.68 10.92 -14.15
N GLN A 80 3.04 11.10 -12.88
CA GLN A 80 4.22 10.46 -12.28
C GLN A 80 4.09 8.93 -12.18
N LEU A 81 2.87 8.42 -12.02
CA LEU A 81 2.62 6.98 -11.91
C LEU A 81 2.59 6.27 -13.27
N ARG A 82 2.32 6.98 -14.37
CA ARG A 82 2.30 6.38 -15.71
C ARG A 82 3.64 5.76 -16.06
N GLY A 83 3.61 4.54 -16.61
CA GLY A 83 4.79 3.79 -16.98
C GLY A 83 5.53 3.15 -15.79
N THR A 84 4.94 3.14 -14.59
CA THR A 84 5.53 2.44 -13.45
C THR A 84 5.54 0.93 -13.70
N GLU A 85 6.73 0.33 -13.74
CA GLU A 85 6.88 -1.11 -13.98
C GLU A 85 6.85 -1.94 -12.69
N GLY A 86 7.22 -1.33 -11.55
CA GLY A 86 7.23 -2.00 -10.27
C GLY A 86 7.05 -1.05 -9.09
N ALA A 87 6.44 -1.55 -8.02
CA ALA A 87 6.27 -0.83 -6.75
C ALA A 87 6.78 -1.68 -5.59
N VAL A 88 7.35 -1.04 -4.57
CA VAL A 88 7.99 -1.72 -3.44
C VAL A 88 7.49 -1.20 -2.10
N LEU A 89 7.25 -2.12 -1.16
CA LEU A 89 6.99 -1.80 0.26
C LEU A 89 8.01 -2.50 1.15
N SER A 90 8.59 -1.77 2.09
CA SER A 90 9.56 -2.32 3.04
C SER A 90 8.86 -2.96 4.25
N ARG A 91 9.34 -4.13 4.68
CA ARG A 91 8.87 -4.84 5.88
C ARG A 91 10.05 -5.26 6.74
N SER A 92 10.15 -4.72 7.95
CA SER A 92 11.26 -4.96 8.89
C SER A 92 10.86 -5.71 10.17
N SER A 93 9.58 -6.06 10.34
CA SER A 93 9.07 -6.72 11.54
C SER A 93 8.63 -8.16 11.26
N ASN A 94 8.92 -9.07 12.18
CA ASN A 94 8.32 -10.42 12.17
C ASN A 94 6.92 -10.43 12.79
N LEU A 95 6.56 -9.43 13.58
CA LEU A 95 5.22 -9.30 14.16
C LEU A 95 4.22 -8.91 13.07
N TYR A 96 4.49 -7.80 12.39
CA TYR A 96 3.60 -7.29 11.35
C TYR A 96 3.92 -7.92 9.99
N GLY A 97 2.90 -8.40 9.28
CA GLY A 97 2.96 -8.88 7.90
C GLY A 97 2.10 -8.07 6.92
N MET A 98 1.77 -8.65 5.77
CA MET A 98 0.87 -8.11 4.74
C MET A 98 -0.62 -8.23 5.12
N LEU A 99 -0.97 -9.10 6.08
CA LEU A 99 -2.36 -9.33 6.50
C LEU A 99 -2.64 -8.94 7.95
N THR A 100 -1.64 -8.44 8.69
CA THR A 100 -1.80 -8.05 10.10
C THR A 100 -2.42 -6.68 10.28
N THR A 101 -2.33 -5.83 9.27
CA THR A 101 -2.96 -4.51 9.22
C THR A 101 -3.44 -4.25 7.80
N ASP A 102 -4.26 -3.22 7.64
CA ASP A 102 -4.81 -2.75 6.38
C ASP A 102 -3.80 -1.95 5.54
N ASP A 103 -2.81 -1.31 6.18
CA ASP A 103 -1.80 -0.49 5.51
C ASP A 103 -1.18 -1.13 4.26
N PRO A 104 -0.70 -2.39 4.27
CA PRO A 104 0.04 -2.93 3.15
C PRO A 104 -0.75 -2.93 1.84
N PHE A 105 -2.04 -3.30 1.87
CA PHE A 105 -2.87 -3.25 0.67
C PHE A 105 -3.31 -1.82 0.35
N GLN A 106 -3.52 -0.96 1.35
CA GLN A 106 -3.89 0.44 1.11
C GLN A 106 -2.77 1.19 0.38
N TYR A 107 -1.52 1.05 0.82
CA TYR A 107 -0.38 1.72 0.23
C TYR A 107 0.11 1.02 -1.04
N LEU A 108 0.61 -0.21 -0.92
CA LEU A 108 1.24 -0.92 -2.05
C LEU A 108 0.20 -1.45 -3.04
N GLY A 109 -0.92 -1.97 -2.52
CA GLY A 109 -2.03 -2.38 -3.38
C GLY A 109 -2.74 -1.19 -4.03
N GLY A 110 -2.93 -0.09 -3.31
CA GLY A 110 -3.55 1.14 -3.82
C GLY A 110 -2.76 1.79 -4.96
N ILE A 111 -1.43 1.90 -4.84
CA ILE A 111 -0.58 2.40 -5.93
C ILE A 111 -0.61 1.45 -7.13
N GLY A 112 -0.63 0.13 -6.90
CA GLY A 112 -0.77 -0.88 -7.96
C GLY A 112 -2.11 -0.76 -8.71
N LEU A 113 -3.21 -0.56 -7.99
CA LEU A 113 -4.53 -0.30 -8.57
C LEU A 113 -4.55 0.98 -9.41
N ALA A 114 -3.91 2.05 -8.94
CA ALA A 114 -3.83 3.32 -9.65
C ALA A 114 -3.05 3.19 -10.95
N VAL A 115 -1.87 2.57 -10.93
CA VAL A 115 -1.07 2.29 -12.14
C VAL A 115 -1.85 1.40 -13.10
N ARG A 116 -2.49 0.32 -12.62
CA ARG A 116 -3.35 -0.54 -13.45
C ARG A 116 -4.46 0.23 -14.14
N HIS A 117 -5.06 1.20 -13.45
CA HIS A 117 -6.10 2.03 -14.02
C HIS A 117 -5.58 2.99 -15.09
N LEU A 118 -4.39 3.58 -14.87
CA LEU A 118 -3.77 4.54 -15.79
C LEU A 118 -3.22 3.90 -17.06
N ASP A 119 -2.58 2.73 -16.92
CA ASP A 119 -1.79 2.09 -17.97
C ASP A 119 -2.46 0.83 -18.53
N GLY A 120 -3.59 0.40 -17.95
CA GLY A 120 -4.31 -0.82 -18.33
C GLY A 120 -3.66 -2.12 -17.83
N LYS A 121 -2.47 -2.05 -17.22
CA LYS A 121 -1.72 -3.19 -16.67
C LYS A 121 -1.16 -2.85 -15.29
N ALA A 122 -1.24 -3.78 -14.35
CA ALA A 122 -0.64 -3.61 -13.03
C ALA A 122 0.90 -3.65 -13.08
N PRO A 123 1.59 -2.88 -12.21
CA PRO A 123 3.02 -3.01 -12.00
C PRO A 123 3.32 -4.30 -11.23
N GLU A 124 4.56 -4.79 -11.31
CA GLU A 124 4.99 -5.88 -10.43
C GLU A 124 5.14 -5.35 -8.99
N LEU A 125 4.53 -6.03 -8.02
CA LEU A 125 4.58 -5.61 -6.62
C LEU A 125 5.67 -6.39 -5.88
N TYR A 126 6.48 -5.68 -5.10
CA TYR A 126 7.61 -6.24 -4.36
C TYR A 126 7.56 -5.89 -2.88
N ILE A 127 8.10 -6.79 -2.06
CA ILE A 127 8.39 -6.56 -0.66
C ILE A 127 9.90 -6.51 -0.47
N SER A 128 10.41 -5.39 0.04
CA SER A 128 11.76 -5.33 0.60
C SER A 128 11.73 -5.93 2.00
N ASN A 129 12.07 -7.21 2.09
CA ASN A 129 12.02 -8.01 3.31
C ASN A 129 13.31 -7.80 4.11
N LEU A 130 13.21 -6.97 5.16
CA LEU A 130 14.27 -6.57 6.07
C LEU A 130 14.13 -7.21 7.46
N ARG A 131 13.30 -8.26 7.59
CA ARG A 131 12.98 -8.92 8.87
C ARG A 131 14.15 -9.63 9.52
N THR A 132 15.21 -9.91 8.75
CA THR A 132 16.44 -10.52 9.25
C THR A 132 17.58 -9.52 9.09
N PRO A 133 18.16 -9.03 10.20
CA PRO A 133 19.29 -8.11 10.15
C PRO A 133 20.44 -8.68 9.31
N GLY A 134 21.01 -7.87 8.42
CA GLY A 134 22.13 -8.26 7.56
C GLY A 134 21.78 -9.20 6.39
N SER A 135 20.53 -9.64 6.24
CA SER A 135 20.10 -10.50 5.11
C SER A 135 18.81 -10.00 4.46
N GLY A 136 18.75 -8.69 4.22
CA GLY A 136 17.66 -8.05 3.48
C GLY A 136 17.55 -8.60 2.06
N ARG A 137 16.32 -8.87 1.60
CA ARG A 137 16.05 -9.37 0.25
C ARG A 137 14.78 -8.78 -0.33
N VAL A 138 14.75 -8.60 -1.64
CA VAL A 138 13.54 -8.21 -2.37
C VAL A 138 12.84 -9.47 -2.88
N GLU A 139 11.56 -9.60 -2.58
CA GLU A 139 10.73 -10.72 -3.00
C GLU A 139 9.48 -10.19 -3.70
N ARG A 140 8.87 -10.98 -4.58
CA ARG A 140 7.53 -10.64 -5.10
C ARG A 140 6.51 -10.61 -3.98
N ALA A 141 5.61 -9.64 -4.00
CA ALA A 141 4.54 -9.53 -3.00
C ALA A 141 3.62 -10.76 -2.99
N SER A 142 3.36 -11.36 -4.15
CA SER A 142 2.60 -12.62 -4.27
C SER A 142 3.27 -13.78 -3.53
N GLN A 143 4.59 -13.91 -3.62
CA GLN A 143 5.36 -14.95 -2.93
C GLN A 143 5.41 -14.69 -1.43
N PHE A 144 5.61 -13.43 -1.02
CA PHE A 144 5.62 -13.05 0.38
C PHE A 144 4.26 -13.32 1.03
N LEU A 145 3.16 -12.89 0.40
CA LEU A 145 1.79 -13.11 0.86
C LEU A 145 1.47 -14.60 0.97
N SER A 146 1.84 -15.39 -0.04
CA SER A 146 1.63 -16.85 -0.03
C SER A 146 2.32 -17.52 1.15
N ARG A 147 3.56 -17.14 1.43
CA ARG A 147 4.32 -17.67 2.56
C ARG A 147 3.72 -17.23 3.90
N GLU A 148 3.31 -15.97 4.02
CA GLU A 148 2.66 -15.48 5.23
C GLU A 148 1.36 -16.24 5.52
N LEU A 149 0.49 -16.40 4.52
CA LEU A 149 -0.71 -17.22 4.63
C LEU A 149 -0.39 -18.62 5.14
N ALA A 150 0.54 -19.34 4.50
CA ALA A 150 0.88 -20.71 4.87
C ALA A 150 1.53 -20.84 6.27
N THR A 151 2.43 -19.94 6.62
CA THR A 151 3.23 -20.03 7.86
C THR A 151 2.59 -19.35 9.07
N ARG A 152 1.53 -18.56 8.87
CA ARG A 152 0.80 -17.86 9.91
C ARG A 152 -0.69 -18.19 9.84
N GLN A 153 -1.41 -17.62 8.88
CA GLN A 153 -2.88 -17.66 8.88
C GLN A 153 -3.42 -19.10 8.83
N PHE A 154 -2.79 -19.96 8.04
CA PHE A 154 -3.19 -21.37 7.90
C PHE A 154 -2.45 -22.32 8.82
N HIS A 155 -1.53 -21.82 9.65
CA HIS A 155 -0.70 -22.67 10.48
C HIS A 155 -1.42 -23.02 11.80
N PRO A 156 -1.60 -24.31 12.14
CA PRO A 156 -2.38 -24.70 13.31
C PRO A 156 -1.82 -24.13 14.62
N GLY A 157 -0.50 -24.03 14.76
CA GLY A 157 0.11 -23.44 15.95
C GLY A 157 -0.19 -21.93 16.14
N TYR A 158 -0.38 -21.18 15.06
CA TYR A 158 -0.80 -19.77 15.16
C TYR A 158 -2.27 -19.69 15.52
N ILE A 159 -3.11 -20.50 14.87
CA ILE A 159 -4.54 -20.59 15.14
C ILE A 159 -4.80 -20.98 16.60
N GLN A 160 -4.09 -21.97 17.15
CA GLN A 160 -4.16 -22.34 18.57
C GLN A 160 -3.80 -21.17 19.50
N GLY A 161 -2.80 -20.36 19.12
CA GLY A 161 -2.46 -19.13 19.83
C GLY A 161 -3.60 -18.13 19.84
N LEU A 162 -4.26 -17.92 18.69
CA LEU A 162 -5.47 -17.09 18.62
C LEU A 162 -6.62 -17.67 19.46
N MET A 163 -6.80 -18.99 19.42
CA MET A 163 -7.85 -19.67 20.19
C MET A 163 -7.73 -19.44 21.69
N ALA A 164 -6.50 -19.39 22.20
CA ALA A 164 -6.22 -19.11 23.61
C ALA A 164 -6.66 -17.69 24.04
N GLU A 165 -6.78 -16.76 23.10
CA GLU A 165 -7.23 -15.38 23.34
C GLU A 165 -8.76 -15.20 23.20
N GLY A 166 -9.51 -16.29 22.97
CA GLY A 166 -10.98 -16.29 22.93
C GLY A 166 -11.54 -15.29 21.91
N TYR A 167 -12.38 -14.36 22.36
CA TYR A 167 -13.03 -13.36 21.50
C TYR A 167 -12.01 -12.54 20.69
N ALA A 168 -10.90 -12.10 21.30
CA ALA A 168 -9.91 -11.28 20.59
C ALA A 168 -9.27 -12.07 19.43
N GLY A 169 -8.98 -13.36 19.64
CA GLY A 169 -8.47 -14.23 18.59
C GLY A 169 -9.42 -14.38 17.40
N THR A 170 -10.74 -14.40 17.64
CA THR A 170 -11.73 -14.46 16.55
C THR A 170 -11.69 -13.21 15.66
N LEU A 171 -11.39 -12.05 16.25
CA LEU A 171 -11.27 -10.79 15.51
C LEU A 171 -10.01 -10.77 14.66
N GLU A 172 -8.89 -11.30 15.15
CA GLU A 172 -7.66 -11.41 14.35
C GLU A 172 -7.85 -12.25 13.08
N VAL A 173 -8.65 -13.33 13.15
CA VAL A 173 -9.02 -14.12 11.95
C VAL A 173 -9.88 -13.28 10.99
N LEU A 174 -10.88 -12.58 11.53
CA LEU A 174 -11.75 -11.71 10.73
C LEU A 174 -10.95 -10.59 10.05
N ASP A 175 -10.04 -9.94 10.78
CA ASP A 175 -9.19 -8.85 10.27
C ASP A 175 -8.24 -9.35 9.20
N ALA A 176 -7.58 -10.51 9.40
CA ALA A 176 -6.77 -11.14 8.36
C ALA A 176 -7.59 -11.45 7.09
N THR A 177 -8.84 -11.90 7.25
CA THR A 177 -9.77 -12.17 6.13
C THR A 177 -10.15 -10.87 5.40
N ASN A 178 -10.46 -9.81 6.14
CA ASN A 178 -10.75 -8.49 5.58
C ASN A 178 -9.53 -7.92 4.84
N ASN A 179 -8.32 -8.11 5.37
CA ASN A 179 -7.08 -7.67 4.73
C ASN A 179 -6.76 -8.48 3.47
N LEU A 180 -7.05 -9.79 3.45
CA LEU A 180 -6.93 -10.62 2.23
C LEU A 180 -7.91 -10.15 1.14
N TRP A 181 -9.12 -9.78 1.52
CA TRP A 181 -10.07 -9.15 0.59
C TRP A 181 -9.62 -7.77 0.14
N GLY A 182 -9.03 -6.96 1.03
CA GLY A 182 -8.41 -5.69 0.67
C GLY A 182 -7.39 -5.86 -0.45
N TRP A 183 -6.46 -6.81 -0.29
CA TRP A 183 -5.51 -7.20 -1.35
C TRP A 183 -6.20 -7.68 -2.62
N THR A 184 -7.23 -8.51 -2.50
CA THR A 184 -8.00 -9.01 -3.64
C THR A 184 -8.63 -7.88 -4.46
N ALA A 185 -9.20 -6.87 -3.77
CA ALA A 185 -9.87 -5.75 -4.42
C ALA A 185 -8.90 -4.80 -5.16
N VAL A 186 -7.70 -4.59 -4.61
CA VAL A 186 -6.75 -3.61 -5.18
C VAL A 186 -5.70 -4.27 -6.09
N ALA A 187 -5.27 -5.50 -5.79
CA ALA A 187 -4.20 -6.22 -6.48
C ALA A 187 -4.55 -7.71 -6.67
N ARG A 188 -5.70 -8.00 -7.30
CA ARG A 188 -6.17 -9.37 -7.59
C ARG A 188 -5.12 -10.31 -8.17
N GLU A 189 -4.17 -9.81 -8.95
CA GLU A 189 -3.09 -10.59 -9.56
C GLU A 189 -2.14 -11.26 -8.55
N ILE A 190 -2.12 -10.82 -7.28
CA ILE A 190 -1.27 -11.43 -6.25
C ILE A 190 -2.02 -12.39 -5.33
N VAL A 191 -3.35 -12.43 -5.40
CA VAL A 191 -4.21 -13.32 -4.60
C VAL A 191 -4.77 -14.40 -5.50
N ARG A 192 -4.57 -15.66 -5.13
CA ARG A 192 -4.97 -16.81 -5.94
C ARG A 192 -6.20 -17.51 -5.38
N ASP A 193 -6.92 -18.21 -6.25
CA ASP A 193 -8.13 -18.96 -5.87
C ASP A 193 -7.86 -20.04 -4.80
N ASP A 194 -6.69 -20.70 -4.84
CA ASP A 194 -6.29 -21.71 -3.85
C ASP A 194 -6.12 -21.12 -2.44
N GLN A 195 -5.77 -19.83 -2.35
CA GLN A 195 -5.62 -19.15 -1.06
C GLN A 195 -6.98 -18.87 -0.41
N TRP A 196 -7.98 -18.47 -1.21
CA TRP A 196 -9.36 -18.35 -0.72
C TRP A 196 -9.96 -19.71 -0.38
N GLN A 197 -9.67 -20.74 -1.19
CA GLN A 197 -10.10 -22.10 -0.88
C GLN A 197 -9.51 -22.61 0.44
N GLU A 198 -8.23 -22.34 0.70
CA GLU A 198 -7.59 -22.72 1.96
C GLU A 198 -8.17 -21.98 3.17
N MET A 199 -8.67 -20.74 3.02
CA MET A 199 -9.41 -20.07 4.09
C MET A 199 -10.70 -20.84 4.46
N VAL A 200 -11.43 -21.38 3.47
CA VAL A 200 -12.60 -22.23 3.73
C VAL A 200 -12.17 -23.50 4.44
N ASP A 201 -11.17 -24.18 3.89
CA ASP A 201 -10.73 -25.47 4.40
C ASP A 201 -10.27 -25.34 5.86
N VAL A 202 -9.46 -24.31 6.17
CA VAL A 202 -8.95 -24.08 7.52
C VAL A 202 -10.05 -23.62 8.46
N TYR A 203 -10.77 -22.54 8.17
CA TYR A 203 -11.62 -21.87 9.18
C TYR A 203 -13.08 -22.31 9.18
N VAL A 204 -13.58 -22.88 8.09
CA VAL A 204 -14.98 -23.34 7.98
C VAL A 204 -15.05 -24.86 8.11
N ARG A 205 -14.22 -25.59 7.35
CA ARG A 205 -14.16 -27.06 7.38
C ARG A 205 -13.29 -27.61 8.50
N ASP A 206 -12.61 -26.73 9.24
CA ASP A 206 -11.71 -27.09 10.33
C ASP A 206 -10.69 -28.16 9.90
N LYS A 207 -9.96 -27.89 8.82
CA LYS A 207 -8.97 -28.81 8.21
C LYS A 207 -8.01 -29.43 9.23
N HIS A 208 -7.66 -28.67 10.27
CA HIS A 208 -6.73 -29.07 11.33
C HIS A 208 -7.40 -29.75 12.53
N GLN A 209 -8.74 -29.88 12.53
CA GLN A 209 -9.54 -30.52 13.57
C GLN A 209 -9.29 -29.90 14.96
N LEU A 210 -9.24 -28.56 15.02
CA LEU A 210 -8.98 -27.82 16.25
C LEU A 210 -10.25 -27.51 17.05
N GLY A 211 -11.44 -27.79 16.51
CA GLY A 211 -12.72 -27.40 17.10
C GLY A 211 -13.09 -25.96 16.78
N LEU A 212 -12.69 -25.45 15.61
CA LEU A 212 -12.87 -24.03 15.26
C LEU A 212 -14.32 -23.62 15.20
N LYS A 213 -15.20 -24.50 14.71
CA LYS A 213 -16.65 -24.28 14.71
C LYS A 213 -17.14 -23.91 16.12
N ASP A 214 -16.83 -24.75 17.10
CA ASP A 214 -17.36 -24.59 18.45
C ASP A 214 -16.68 -23.41 19.15
N TRP A 215 -15.38 -23.20 18.90
CA TRP A 215 -14.65 -22.04 19.39
C TRP A 215 -15.26 -20.72 18.90
N PHE A 216 -15.53 -20.58 17.60
CA PHE A 216 -16.20 -19.38 17.06
C PHE A 216 -17.62 -19.24 17.59
N GLU A 217 -18.44 -20.30 17.60
CA GLU A 217 -19.82 -20.22 18.09
C GLU A 217 -19.90 -19.85 19.58
N GLN A 218 -18.92 -20.29 20.39
CA GLN A 218 -18.83 -19.94 21.80
C GLN A 218 -18.37 -18.50 22.02
N HIS A 219 -17.33 -18.04 21.31
CA HIS A 219 -16.70 -16.76 21.60
C HIS A 219 -17.25 -15.62 20.75
N ASN A 220 -17.44 -15.84 19.44
CA ASN A 220 -17.87 -14.79 18.52
C ASN A 220 -18.44 -15.37 17.21
N PRO A 221 -19.72 -15.81 17.19
CA PRO A 221 -20.36 -16.34 15.98
C PRO A 221 -20.47 -15.28 14.87
N HIS A 222 -20.52 -13.99 15.22
CA HIS A 222 -20.56 -12.89 14.25
C HIS A 222 -19.24 -12.74 13.48
N ALA A 223 -18.08 -13.01 14.10
CA ALA A 223 -16.81 -12.97 13.39
C ALA A 223 -16.71 -14.08 12.34
N LEU A 224 -17.14 -15.30 12.65
CA LEU A 224 -17.19 -16.38 11.66
C LEU A 224 -18.16 -16.05 10.52
N ALA A 225 -19.34 -15.52 10.83
CA ALA A 225 -20.31 -15.17 9.80
C ALA A 225 -19.79 -14.05 8.89
N GLN A 226 -19.14 -13.01 9.42
CA GLN A 226 -18.50 -11.97 8.60
C GLN A 226 -17.32 -12.50 7.77
N THR A 227 -16.58 -13.47 8.31
CA THR A 227 -15.48 -14.16 7.61
C THR A 227 -16.04 -14.92 6.40
N ILE A 228 -17.14 -15.66 6.57
CA ILE A 228 -17.84 -16.37 5.49
C ILE A 228 -18.46 -15.38 4.49
N GLU A 229 -19.10 -14.31 4.96
CA GLU A 229 -19.64 -13.25 4.11
C GLU A 229 -18.56 -12.67 3.20
N ARG A 230 -17.35 -12.45 3.74
CA ARG A 230 -16.22 -11.94 2.95
C ARG A 230 -15.78 -12.91 1.84
N MET A 231 -15.74 -14.21 2.12
CA MET A 231 -15.45 -15.25 1.11
C MET A 231 -16.53 -15.29 0.02
N LEU A 232 -17.80 -15.27 0.42
CA LEU A 232 -18.94 -15.25 -0.50
C LEU A 232 -18.97 -13.96 -1.33
N GLU A 233 -18.58 -12.81 -0.78
CA GLU A 233 -18.43 -11.56 -1.53
C GLU A 233 -17.29 -11.63 -2.55
N ALA A 234 -16.17 -12.26 -2.21
CA ALA A 234 -15.08 -12.50 -3.18
C ALA A 234 -15.57 -13.34 -4.37
N ALA A 235 -16.34 -14.39 -4.11
CA ALA A 235 -16.98 -15.19 -5.16
C ALA A 235 -18.03 -14.41 -5.95
N ARG A 236 -18.96 -13.70 -5.27
CA ARG A 236 -20.03 -12.93 -5.91
C ARG A 236 -19.50 -11.84 -6.84
N GLN A 237 -18.36 -11.24 -6.49
CA GLN A 237 -17.72 -10.20 -7.29
C GLN A 237 -16.78 -10.77 -8.37
N GLY A 238 -16.67 -12.09 -8.49
CA GLY A 238 -15.86 -12.76 -9.50
C GLY A 238 -14.35 -12.70 -9.23
N TYR A 239 -13.95 -12.37 -8.00
CA TYR A 239 -12.54 -12.35 -7.60
C TYR A 239 -12.01 -13.71 -7.19
N TRP A 240 -12.91 -14.61 -6.78
CA TRP A 240 -12.57 -15.97 -6.39
C TRP A 240 -13.44 -16.95 -7.17
N GLN A 241 -12.81 -17.90 -7.82
CA GLN A 241 -13.47 -19.03 -8.48
C GLN A 241 -13.37 -20.28 -7.60
N THR A 242 -14.52 -20.86 -7.28
CA THR A 242 -14.64 -22.13 -6.56
C THR A 242 -15.84 -22.92 -7.08
N ASP A 243 -15.93 -24.18 -6.68
CA ASP A 243 -16.99 -25.08 -7.09
C ASP A 243 -18.34 -24.76 -6.41
N ALA A 244 -19.42 -25.27 -7.00
CA ALA A 244 -20.78 -25.01 -6.52
C ALA A 244 -21.06 -25.62 -5.13
N GLN A 245 -20.38 -26.73 -4.77
CA GLN A 245 -20.55 -27.36 -3.47
C GLN A 245 -19.96 -26.46 -2.37
N THR A 246 -18.75 -25.93 -2.58
CA THR A 246 -18.12 -24.97 -1.66
C THR A 246 -18.99 -23.72 -1.47
N LEU A 247 -19.59 -23.18 -2.55
CA LEU A 247 -20.51 -22.04 -2.42
C LEU A 247 -21.78 -22.38 -1.65
N THR A 248 -22.33 -23.57 -1.85
CA THR A 248 -23.52 -24.05 -1.13
C THR A 248 -23.23 -24.14 0.36
N GLU A 249 -22.13 -24.80 0.70
CA GLU A 249 -21.68 -24.99 2.08
C GLU A 249 -21.49 -23.66 2.81
N LEU A 250 -20.83 -22.68 2.17
CA LEU A 250 -20.65 -21.35 2.76
C LEU A 250 -21.99 -20.62 2.97
N LYS A 251 -22.92 -20.69 2.00
CA LYS A 251 -24.25 -20.07 2.12
C LYS A 251 -25.05 -20.70 3.26
N GLU A 252 -25.11 -22.03 3.31
CA GLU A 252 -25.81 -22.77 4.36
C GLU A 252 -25.21 -22.47 5.72
N ARG A 253 -23.88 -22.46 5.83
CA ARG A 253 -23.19 -22.16 7.09
C ARG A 253 -23.45 -20.73 7.56
N TRP A 254 -23.45 -19.76 6.66
CA TRP A 254 -23.81 -18.38 7.00
C TRP A 254 -25.27 -18.27 7.47
N GLN A 255 -26.21 -18.96 6.80
CA GLN A 255 -27.62 -18.97 7.16
C GLN A 255 -27.87 -19.62 8.53
N ASP A 256 -27.18 -20.72 8.84
CA ASP A 256 -27.22 -21.37 10.17
C ASP A 256 -26.80 -20.37 11.27
N LEU A 257 -25.69 -19.66 11.06
CA LEU A 257 -25.20 -18.65 12.00
C LEU A 257 -26.20 -17.49 12.16
N ALA A 258 -26.78 -17.02 11.05
CA ALA A 258 -27.79 -15.96 11.06
C ALA A 258 -29.05 -16.35 11.84
N GLN A 259 -29.50 -17.60 11.71
CA GLN A 259 -30.68 -18.09 12.41
C GLN A 259 -30.43 -18.33 13.91
N ARG A 260 -29.28 -18.92 14.26
CA ARG A 260 -28.98 -19.32 15.65
C ARG A 260 -28.42 -18.21 16.52
N PHE A 261 -27.73 -17.24 15.92
CA PHE A 261 -26.99 -16.19 16.63
C PHE A 261 -27.35 -14.78 16.19
N GLU A 262 -28.52 -14.60 15.55
CA GLU A 262 -29.05 -13.30 15.14
C GLU A 262 -28.09 -12.46 14.26
N VAL A 263 -27.21 -13.13 13.49
CA VAL A 263 -26.33 -12.42 12.56
C VAL A 263 -27.17 -11.76 11.47
N ARG A 264 -26.84 -10.50 11.16
CA ARG A 264 -27.46 -9.72 10.08
C ARG A 264 -26.39 -9.08 9.22
N SER A 265 -26.63 -9.05 7.91
CA SER A 265 -25.86 -8.23 6.98
C SER A 265 -26.73 -7.08 6.48
N GLU A 266 -26.15 -5.88 6.46
CA GLU A 266 -26.78 -4.69 5.86
C GLU A 266 -26.58 -4.63 4.33
N ASN A 267 -25.77 -5.53 3.78
CA ASN A 267 -25.48 -5.58 2.36
C ASN A 267 -26.60 -6.31 1.59
N ALA A 268 -27.56 -5.55 1.08
CA ALA A 268 -28.70 -6.10 0.34
C ALA A 268 -28.29 -6.96 -0.88
N ARG A 269 -27.17 -6.64 -1.56
CA ARG A 269 -26.68 -7.44 -2.70
C ARG A 269 -26.11 -8.78 -2.28
N PHE A 270 -25.42 -8.80 -1.14
CA PHE A 270 -24.95 -10.03 -0.53
C PHE A 270 -26.15 -10.88 -0.07
N MET A 271 -27.13 -10.28 0.61
CA MET A 271 -28.34 -10.99 1.05
C MET A 271 -29.08 -11.64 -0.12
N ALA A 272 -29.27 -10.90 -1.22
CA ALA A 272 -29.87 -11.46 -2.43
C ALA A 272 -29.05 -12.63 -3.02
N TYR A 273 -27.72 -12.56 -2.96
CA TYR A 273 -26.84 -13.63 -3.44
C TYR A 273 -26.88 -14.89 -2.55
N VAL A 274 -27.00 -14.73 -1.23
CA VAL A 274 -27.14 -15.84 -0.29
C VAL A 274 -28.52 -16.50 -0.41
N GLN A 275 -29.57 -15.71 -0.64
CA GLN A 275 -30.95 -16.20 -0.77
C GLN A 275 -31.23 -16.86 -2.13
N ASN A 276 -30.63 -16.35 -3.20
CA ASN A 276 -30.66 -17.01 -4.49
C ASN A 276 -29.76 -18.25 -4.41
N GLY A 277 -30.28 -19.42 -4.79
CA GLY A 277 -29.56 -20.71 -4.77
C GLY A 277 -28.26 -20.72 -5.59
N THR A 278 -27.74 -21.91 -5.90
CA THR A 278 -26.39 -22.16 -6.47
C THR A 278 -26.16 -21.67 -7.91
N GLY A 279 -26.90 -20.66 -8.37
CA GLY A 279 -26.64 -19.98 -9.63
C GLY A 279 -25.18 -19.54 -9.69
N THR A 280 -24.44 -20.16 -10.60
CA THR A 280 -23.03 -19.87 -10.90
C THR A 280 -22.82 -18.38 -11.03
N ALA A 281 -21.70 -17.89 -10.46
CA ALA A 281 -21.34 -16.48 -10.50
C ALA A 281 -21.52 -15.92 -11.92
N PRO A 282 -22.22 -14.78 -12.11
CA PRO A 282 -22.32 -14.18 -13.42
C PRO A 282 -20.91 -13.86 -13.91
N LYS A 283 -20.53 -14.43 -15.06
CA LYS A 283 -19.32 -14.07 -15.80
C LYS A 283 -19.26 -12.55 -15.85
N ALA A 284 -18.15 -11.96 -15.40
CA ALA A 284 -17.96 -10.52 -15.23
C ALA A 284 -18.62 -9.75 -16.38
N ALA A 285 -19.79 -9.16 -16.11
CA ALA A 285 -20.49 -8.34 -17.07
C ALA A 285 -19.69 -7.04 -17.26
N PRO A 286 -19.63 -6.48 -18.49
CA PRO A 286 -19.15 -5.12 -18.69
C PRO A 286 -19.85 -4.19 -17.70
N GLN A 287 -19.08 -3.42 -16.94
CA GLN A 287 -19.62 -2.50 -15.93
C GLN A 287 -20.65 -1.57 -16.59
N ALA A 288 -21.92 -1.73 -16.26
CA ALA A 288 -22.95 -0.75 -16.57
C ALA A 288 -22.65 0.55 -15.77
N PRO A 289 -23.02 1.74 -16.29
CA PRO A 289 -22.69 3.02 -15.67
C PRO A 289 -23.20 3.10 -14.24
N ALA A 290 -22.30 3.43 -13.32
CA ALA A 290 -22.57 3.47 -11.89
C ALA A 290 -23.21 4.81 -11.48
N ASP A 291 -24.47 5.04 -11.87
CA ASP A 291 -25.21 6.27 -11.53
C ASP A 291 -26.12 6.14 -10.28
N ALA A 292 -25.87 5.15 -9.42
CA ALA A 292 -26.56 5.05 -8.12
C ALA A 292 -25.56 4.99 -6.95
N PRO A 293 -25.65 5.88 -5.96
CA PRO A 293 -24.80 5.83 -4.77
C PRO A 293 -25.21 4.63 -3.90
N SER A 294 -24.58 3.47 -4.14
CA SER A 294 -24.61 2.36 -3.19
C SER A 294 -23.85 2.79 -1.93
N ALA A 295 -24.50 2.67 -0.78
CA ALA A 295 -24.01 3.02 0.56
C ALA A 295 -22.85 2.11 1.03
N ALA A 296 -21.75 2.08 0.28
CA ALA A 296 -20.44 1.56 0.71
C ALA A 296 -19.57 2.66 1.33
N SER A 297 -20.19 3.74 1.81
CA SER A 297 -19.51 4.97 2.21
C SER A 297 -18.93 4.93 3.64
N ASN A 298 -19.24 3.89 4.43
CA ASN A 298 -18.92 3.84 5.86
C ASN A 298 -18.18 2.55 6.26
N ALA A 299 -17.18 2.12 5.50
CA ALA A 299 -16.09 1.34 6.09
C ALA A 299 -15.05 2.34 6.61
N PRO A 300 -15.00 2.65 7.92
CA PRO A 300 -13.86 3.37 8.48
C PRO A 300 -12.61 2.50 8.27
N GLY A 301 -11.55 3.07 7.69
CA GLY A 301 -10.30 2.33 7.45
C GLY A 301 -9.90 2.14 5.98
N PHE A 302 -10.01 3.18 5.14
CA PHE A 302 -9.29 3.20 3.86
C PHE A 302 -7.96 3.96 3.94
N GLY A 303 -7.59 4.55 5.07
CA GLY A 303 -6.31 5.26 5.24
C GLY A 303 -6.07 6.44 4.29
N LEU A 304 -7.05 6.81 3.45
CA LEU A 304 -6.96 7.88 2.43
C LEU A 304 -7.12 9.29 3.04
N GLN A 305 -6.66 9.49 4.27
CA GLN A 305 -6.52 10.82 4.85
C GLN A 305 -5.39 11.57 4.15
N ALA A 306 -5.58 12.87 3.94
CA ALA A 306 -4.51 13.74 3.48
C ALA A 306 -3.33 13.67 4.48
N PRO A 307 -2.07 13.69 4.02
CA PRO A 307 -0.95 13.87 4.93
C PRO A 307 -1.14 15.20 5.67
N SER A 308 -1.13 15.14 7.00
CA SER A 308 -1.10 16.33 7.84
C SER A 308 0.08 17.20 7.41
N GLN A 309 -0.17 18.51 7.17
CA GLN A 309 0.92 19.46 6.93
C GLN A 309 1.97 19.29 8.06
N PRO A 310 3.28 19.39 7.77
CA PRO A 310 4.25 19.51 8.84
C PRO A 310 3.85 20.75 9.65
N ALA A 311 3.46 20.53 10.90
CA ALA A 311 3.21 21.63 11.81
C ALA A 311 4.48 22.50 11.80
N ALA A 312 4.33 23.79 11.47
CA ALA A 312 5.37 24.76 11.77
C ALA A 312 5.74 24.57 13.23
N ALA A 313 7.03 24.41 13.53
CA ALA A 313 7.53 24.02 14.84
C ALA A 313 6.94 24.89 15.96
N THR A 314 5.86 24.40 16.58
CA THR A 314 5.34 24.91 17.83
C THR A 314 5.98 24.09 18.95
N ALA A 315 6.51 24.81 19.93
CA ALA A 315 7.11 24.30 21.16
C ALA A 315 6.22 23.22 21.83
N PRO A 316 6.81 22.33 22.65
CA PRO A 316 6.06 21.21 23.24
C PRO A 316 4.88 21.71 24.06
N ALA A 317 3.67 21.31 23.66
CA ALA A 317 2.46 21.53 24.43
C ALA A 317 2.46 20.64 25.68
N THR A 318 2.13 21.25 26.81
CA THR A 318 1.88 20.62 28.10
C THR A 318 0.72 19.62 27.99
N PRO A 319 0.80 18.42 28.58
CA PRO A 319 -0.31 17.46 28.51
C PRO A 319 -1.55 17.98 29.26
N PRO A 320 -2.77 17.74 28.74
CA PRO A 320 -4.00 18.22 29.35
C PRO A 320 -4.34 17.45 30.63
N SER A 321 -4.79 18.20 31.63
CA SER A 321 -5.39 17.68 32.85
C SER A 321 -6.76 17.08 32.57
N SER A 322 -6.94 15.79 32.84
CA SER A 322 -8.26 15.16 32.89
C SER A 322 -8.91 15.46 34.24
N GLN A 323 -9.98 16.26 34.23
CA GLN A 323 -11.00 16.22 35.27
C GLN A 323 -12.09 15.24 34.82
N THR A 324 -12.47 14.27 35.65
CA THR A 324 -13.86 14.14 36.15
C THR A 324 -14.05 12.98 37.15
N SER A 325 -14.93 13.26 38.13
CA SER A 325 -15.86 12.36 38.85
C SER A 325 -15.35 11.32 39.88
N THR A 326 -15.76 11.59 41.13
CA THR A 326 -16.25 10.73 42.25
C THR A 326 -15.83 9.26 42.41
N PRO A 327 -15.56 8.81 43.67
CA PRO A 327 -14.96 7.50 43.94
C PRO A 327 -15.99 6.38 44.16
N PRO A 328 -15.61 5.12 43.87
CA PRO A 328 -16.12 3.98 44.62
C PRO A 328 -15.01 3.16 45.30
N ALA A 329 -15.29 2.86 46.57
CA ALA A 329 -14.87 1.77 47.45
C ALA A 329 -13.51 1.05 47.24
N GLU A 330 -12.72 1.06 48.32
CA GLU A 330 -11.49 0.32 48.55
C GLU A 330 -11.70 -1.22 48.58
N PRO A 331 -10.97 -2.01 47.78
CA PRO A 331 -10.80 -3.44 47.99
C PRO A 331 -9.57 -3.75 48.87
N PRO A 332 -9.57 -4.88 49.59
CA PRO A 332 -8.69 -5.15 50.73
C PRO A 332 -7.21 -5.32 50.36
N GLN A 333 -6.34 -4.83 51.25
CA GLN A 333 -4.88 -4.92 51.18
C GLN A 333 -4.38 -6.36 51.01
N GLN A 334 -3.72 -6.64 49.88
CA GLN A 334 -2.87 -7.83 49.70
C GLN A 334 -1.44 -7.53 50.17
N GLN A 335 -0.80 -8.53 50.79
CA GLN A 335 0.57 -8.48 51.30
C GLN A 335 1.60 -7.98 50.26
N PRO A 336 2.65 -7.26 50.70
CA PRO A 336 3.66 -6.75 49.78
C PRO A 336 4.43 -7.90 49.12
N PRO A 337 4.58 -7.91 47.78
CA PRO A 337 5.43 -8.88 47.11
C PRO A 337 6.91 -8.63 47.45
N GLN A 338 7.68 -9.71 47.57
CA GLN A 338 9.13 -9.70 47.78
C GLN A 338 9.85 -8.80 46.76
N PRO A 339 10.98 -8.16 47.14
CA PRO A 339 11.67 -7.23 46.27
C PRO A 339 12.15 -7.93 44.99
N ALA A 340 11.58 -7.52 43.85
CA ALA A 340 12.05 -7.91 42.54
C ALA A 340 13.50 -7.42 42.36
N LYS A 341 14.33 -8.25 41.72
CA LYS A 341 15.69 -7.85 41.29
C LYS A 341 15.61 -6.54 40.50
N PRO A 342 16.57 -5.61 40.62
CA PRO A 342 16.51 -4.34 39.92
C PRO A 342 16.39 -4.60 38.42
N VAL A 343 15.29 -4.16 37.82
CA VAL A 343 15.15 -4.12 36.37
C VAL A 343 16.11 -3.06 35.88
N GLU A 344 17.11 -3.46 35.11
CA GLU A 344 18.03 -2.55 34.44
C GLU A 344 17.20 -1.67 33.51
N THR A 345 17.02 -0.41 33.90
CA THR A 345 16.30 0.57 33.09
C THR A 345 17.21 0.95 31.94
N VAL A 346 17.06 0.29 30.79
CA VAL A 346 17.76 0.71 29.57
C VAL A 346 17.14 2.03 29.10
N ARG A 347 17.78 3.13 29.50
CA ARG A 347 17.50 4.46 28.94
C ARG A 347 18.00 4.47 27.50
N GLY A 348 17.08 4.63 26.56
CA GLY A 348 17.44 4.85 25.16
C GLY A 348 18.37 6.05 25.01
N GLN A 349 19.26 6.00 24.01
CA GLN A 349 20.17 7.11 23.73
C GLN A 349 19.40 8.27 23.09
N ARG A 350 19.59 9.48 23.64
CA ARG A 350 19.11 10.73 23.06
C ARG A 350 20.13 11.21 22.03
N LEU A 351 19.68 11.44 20.80
CA LEU A 351 20.51 12.05 19.76
C LEU A 351 20.65 13.55 20.07
N GLU A 352 21.86 13.97 20.40
CA GLU A 352 22.24 15.37 20.47
C GLU A 352 22.77 15.81 19.10
N PRO A 353 22.42 17.02 18.62
CA PRO A 353 22.98 17.54 17.38
C PRO A 353 24.48 17.75 17.56
N VAL A 354 25.28 16.86 16.98
CA VAL A 354 26.71 17.07 16.85
C VAL A 354 26.92 18.20 15.85
N LYS A 355 27.44 19.34 16.33
CA LYS A 355 28.12 20.28 15.45
C LYS A 355 29.29 19.51 14.87
N GLN A 356 29.19 19.18 13.59
CA GLN A 356 30.24 18.56 12.81
C GLN A 356 31.48 19.43 12.97
N THR A 357 32.36 19.01 13.86
CA THR A 357 33.68 19.62 14.02
C THR A 357 34.54 18.75 13.13
N ASP A 358 34.97 19.30 12.01
CA ASP A 358 35.88 18.64 11.08
C ASP A 358 37.20 18.34 11.80
N THR A 359 37.25 17.21 12.50
CA THR A 359 38.47 16.61 13.03
C THR A 359 38.61 15.20 12.48
N GLN A 360 38.29 15.05 11.19
CA GLN A 360 38.80 13.93 10.42
C GLN A 360 40.16 14.39 9.87
N PRO A 361 41.28 13.73 10.21
CA PRO A 361 42.51 13.91 9.45
C PRO A 361 42.17 13.66 7.97
N PRO A 362 42.70 14.45 7.03
CA PRO A 362 42.42 14.23 5.61
C PRO A 362 42.73 12.76 5.29
N ALA A 363 41.80 12.11 4.58
CA ALA A 363 42.07 10.80 4.01
C ALA A 363 43.43 10.86 3.28
N PRO A 364 44.25 9.80 3.33
CA PRO A 364 45.47 9.77 2.55
C PRO A 364 45.08 10.09 1.11
N THR A 365 45.56 11.22 0.60
CA THR A 365 45.43 11.56 -0.80
C THR A 365 46.08 10.42 -1.55
N ASP A 366 45.27 9.69 -2.31
CA ASP A 366 45.76 8.75 -3.30
C ASP A 366 46.53 9.58 -4.32
N ASP A 367 47.82 9.80 -4.03
CA ASP A 367 48.74 10.55 -4.87
C ASP A 367 49.20 9.63 -6.00
N SER A 368 48.23 9.09 -6.72
CA SER A 368 48.36 8.34 -7.97
C SER A 368 48.42 9.29 -9.17
N SER A 369 48.79 10.55 -8.94
CA SER A 369 49.09 11.54 -9.97
C SER A 369 50.23 11.09 -10.90
N TRP A 370 51.20 10.32 -10.40
CA TRP A 370 52.28 9.71 -11.19
C TRP A 370 51.82 8.58 -12.12
N LEU A 371 50.72 7.88 -11.81
CA LEU A 371 50.16 6.82 -12.66
C LEU A 371 49.56 7.41 -13.95
N HIS A 372 49.01 8.63 -13.90
CA HIS A 372 48.59 9.36 -15.10
C HIS A 372 49.79 9.75 -15.99
N TRP A 373 50.94 10.08 -15.39
CA TRP A 373 52.18 10.36 -16.15
C TRP A 373 52.75 9.10 -16.83
N LEU A 374 52.65 7.92 -16.20
CA LEU A 374 53.01 6.66 -16.85
C LEU A 374 52.06 6.30 -18.01
N GLY A 375 50.75 6.53 -17.83
CA GLY A 375 49.77 6.36 -18.90
C GLY A 375 50.05 7.27 -20.10
N ALA A 376 50.33 8.55 -19.83
CA ALA A 376 50.68 9.53 -20.87
C ALA A 376 51.99 9.19 -21.58
N LEU A 377 53.02 8.74 -20.85
CA LEU A 377 54.30 8.30 -21.43
C LEU A 377 54.11 7.06 -22.33
N GLY A 378 53.25 6.12 -21.94
CA GLY A 378 52.91 4.94 -22.75
C GLY A 378 52.24 5.31 -24.08
N ILE A 379 51.32 6.28 -24.07
CA ILE A 379 50.65 6.78 -25.29
C ILE A 379 51.65 7.49 -26.20
N VAL A 380 52.54 8.32 -25.66
CA VAL A 380 53.59 9.00 -26.46
C VAL A 380 54.55 7.99 -27.08
N LEU A 381 54.94 6.93 -26.36
CA LEU A 381 55.79 5.87 -26.90
C LEU A 381 55.10 5.06 -28.00
N LEU A 382 53.79 4.84 -27.90
CA LEU A 382 53.01 4.19 -28.97
C LEU A 382 52.89 5.07 -30.22
N ILE A 383 52.69 6.37 -30.06
CA ILE A 383 52.65 7.32 -31.19
C ILE A 383 54.03 7.39 -31.86
N LEU A 384 55.11 7.44 -31.09
CA LEU A 384 56.48 7.46 -31.61
C LEU A 384 56.86 6.13 -32.27
N SER A 385 56.44 4.98 -31.72
CA SER A 385 56.70 3.67 -32.36
C SER A 385 55.88 3.53 -33.65
N GLY A 386 54.64 4.01 -33.67
CA GLY A 386 53.79 4.10 -34.86
C GLY A 386 54.42 4.96 -35.95
N ALA A 387 54.88 6.17 -35.60
CA ALA A 387 55.56 7.08 -36.53
C ALA A 387 56.88 6.49 -37.07
N ARG A 388 57.63 5.76 -36.23
CA ARG A 388 58.88 5.07 -36.64
C ARG A 388 58.60 3.87 -37.55
N HIS A 389 57.52 3.14 -37.30
CA HIS A 389 57.07 2.02 -38.15
C HIS A 389 56.54 2.52 -39.50
N GLN A 390 55.83 3.65 -39.52
CA GLN A 390 55.33 4.29 -40.74
C GLN A 390 56.48 4.86 -41.58
N LYS A 391 57.50 5.46 -40.93
CA LYS A 391 58.72 5.94 -41.58
C LYS A 391 59.61 4.81 -42.12
N ARG A 392 59.60 3.63 -41.50
CA ARG A 392 60.26 2.43 -42.04
C ARG A 392 59.52 1.85 -43.25
N ARG A 393 58.18 1.79 -43.23
CA ARG A 393 57.39 1.38 -44.40
C ARG A 393 57.49 2.33 -45.60
N ALA A 394 57.80 3.61 -45.38
CA ALA A 394 58.03 4.58 -46.45
C ALA A 394 59.43 4.50 -47.08
N TRP A 395 60.33 3.66 -46.56
CA TRP A 395 61.65 3.39 -47.16
C TRP A 395 61.73 2.03 -47.86
N ASP A 396 60.80 1.11 -47.57
CA ASP A 396 60.74 -0.24 -48.15
C ASP A 396 59.68 -0.37 -49.29
N ALA A 397 59.12 0.75 -49.75
CA ALA A 397 58.26 0.87 -50.94
C ALA A 397 58.84 1.95 -51.87
#